data_AF-A0A2U8WXN2-F1
#
_entry.id   AF-A0A2U8WXN2-F1
#
_cell.length_a   1.000
_cell.length_b   1.000
_cell.length_c   1.000
_cell.angle_alpha   90.00
_cell.angle_beta   90.00
_cell.angle_gamma   90.00
#
_symmetry.space_group_name_H-M   'P 1'
#
loop_
_entity.id
_entity.type
_entity.pdbx_description
1 polymer ?
#
loop_
_entity_poly.entity_id
_entity_poly.type
_entity_poly.pdbx_seq_one_letter_code
_entity_poly.pdbx_strand_id
1 'polypeptide(L)'
;MDRTHSEPGGPRLAPTDLRFWAVLALALAFLALGALFLAVPEAGALIYGIPEPAGSGRTALRAIGARDIALALYLAGLALFSTRRAVAVVLGASLVIPACDLALVAGSAAWWQVALHALSAGVLALVAVWVARPPMGR
;
A
#
# COMPACT_ATOMS: atom_id res chain seq x y z
N MET A 1 16.14 16.05 -38.06
CA MET A 1 14.93 15.59 -37.34
C MET A 1 15.35 14.41 -36.49
N ASP A 2 15.75 14.70 -35.25
CA ASP A 2 16.28 13.69 -34.33
C ASP A 2 15.09 13.06 -33.58
N ARG A 3 14.86 11.76 -33.79
CA ARG A 3 13.78 11.03 -33.11
C ARG A 3 14.25 10.80 -31.68
N THR A 4 13.80 11.64 -30.76
CA THR A 4 13.91 11.35 -29.33
C THR A 4 13.29 9.99 -29.08
N HIS A 5 14.12 9.02 -28.69
CA HIS A 5 13.67 7.74 -28.18
C HIS A 5 12.80 7.99 -26.95
N SER A 6 11.48 8.05 -27.15
CA SER A 6 10.52 8.02 -26.07
C SER A 6 10.64 6.65 -25.41
N GLU A 7 11.30 6.57 -24.26
CA GLU A 7 11.28 5.39 -23.40
C GLU A 7 9.83 4.89 -23.29
N PRO A 8 9.52 3.62 -23.64
CA PRO A 8 8.15 3.13 -23.81
C PRO A 8 7.22 3.20 -22.59
N GLY A 9 7.64 3.76 -21.44
CA GLY A 9 6.91 3.69 -20.18
C GLY A 9 6.48 5.03 -19.55
N GLY A 10 6.87 6.17 -20.12
CA GLY A 10 6.67 7.49 -19.48
C GLY A 10 7.68 7.79 -18.37
N PRO A 11 7.67 8.99 -17.77
CA PRO A 11 8.69 9.41 -16.82
C PRO A 11 8.62 8.62 -15.51
N ARG A 12 9.79 8.33 -14.93
CA ARG A 12 9.94 7.75 -13.58
C ARG A 12 9.67 8.79 -12.49
N LEU A 13 9.49 8.33 -11.25
CA LEU A 13 9.54 9.17 -10.06
C LEU A 13 11.00 9.46 -9.74
N ALA A 14 11.36 10.74 -9.57
CA ALA A 14 12.72 11.14 -9.21
C ALA A 14 12.80 11.36 -7.69
N PRO A 15 13.97 11.17 -7.04
CA PRO A 15 14.14 11.49 -5.62
C PRO A 15 13.89 12.97 -5.25
N THR A 16 13.90 13.87 -6.23
CA THR A 16 13.52 15.28 -6.06
C THR A 16 12.01 15.52 -6.09
N ASP A 17 11.21 14.52 -6.51
CA ASP A 17 9.75 14.59 -6.56
C ASP A 17 9.14 14.14 -5.23
N LEU A 18 8.31 14.97 -4.61
CA LEU A 18 7.65 14.64 -3.33
C LEU A 18 6.81 13.34 -3.43
N ARG A 19 6.29 13.02 -4.61
CA ARG A 19 5.52 11.80 -4.85
C ARG A 19 6.36 10.54 -4.69
N PHE A 20 7.66 10.60 -4.97
CA PHE A 20 8.60 9.49 -4.73
C PHE A 20 8.63 9.15 -3.23
N TRP A 21 8.82 10.17 -2.39
CA TRP A 21 8.87 10.00 -0.94
C TRP A 21 7.53 9.59 -0.34
N ALA A 22 6.41 10.05 -0.90
CA ALA A 22 5.09 9.59 -0.48
C ALA A 22 4.91 8.08 -0.71
N VAL A 23 5.35 7.55 -1.85
CA VAL A 23 5.28 6.11 -2.14
C VAL A 23 6.23 5.31 -1.24
N LEU A 24 7.45 5.81 -0.98
CA LEU A 24 8.37 5.16 -0.04
C LEU A 24 7.87 5.18 1.40
N ALA A 25 7.21 6.27 1.83
CA ALA A 25 6.60 6.34 3.15
C ALA A 25 5.46 5.31 3.30
N LEU A 26 4.65 5.12 2.25
CA LEU A 26 3.65 4.06 2.22
C LEU A 26 4.28 2.67 2.26
N ALA A 27 5.33 2.44 1.49
CA ALA A 27 6.06 1.18 1.52
C ALA A 27 6.60 0.89 2.93
N LEU A 28 7.17 1.88 3.61
CA LEU A 28 7.66 1.73 4.97
C LEU A 28 6.52 1.45 5.96
N ALA A 29 5.36 2.09 5.82
CA ALA A 29 4.20 1.82 6.66
C ALA A 29 3.71 0.38 6.51
N PHE A 30 3.57 -0.12 5.28
CA PHE A 30 3.19 -1.52 5.03
C PHE A 30 4.26 -2.50 5.51
N LEU A 31 5.55 -2.16 5.41
CA LEU A 31 6.63 -2.99 5.93
C LEU A 31 6.54 -3.10 7.46
N ALA A 32 6.29 -2.00 8.15
CA ALA A 32 6.15 -1.97 9.60
C ALA A 32 4.93 -2.78 10.07
N LEU A 33 3.79 -2.61 9.39
CA LEU A 33 2.58 -3.39 9.65
C LEU A 33 2.80 -4.87 9.38
N GLY A 34 3.41 -5.20 8.25
CA GLY A 34 3.73 -6.57 7.88
C GLY A 34 4.66 -7.25 8.89
N ALA A 35 5.70 -6.55 9.34
CA ALA A 35 6.59 -7.00 10.39
C ALA A 35 5.85 -7.20 11.72
N LEU A 36 4.93 -6.31 12.09
CA LEU A 36 4.10 -6.44 13.29
C LEU A 36 3.25 -7.72 13.23
N PHE A 37 2.55 -7.97 12.13
CA PHE A 37 1.73 -9.17 11.96
C PHE A 37 2.54 -10.47 11.93
N LEU A 38 3.81 -10.43 11.53
CA LEU A 38 4.70 -11.60 11.59
C LEU A 38 5.26 -11.85 12.98
N ALA A 39 5.76 -10.79 13.63
CA ALA A 39 6.48 -10.87 14.90
C ALA A 39 5.53 -10.97 16.11
N VAL A 40 4.47 -10.17 16.12
CA VAL A 40 3.49 -10.08 17.21
C VAL A 40 2.06 -10.07 16.63
N PRO A 41 1.57 -11.21 16.10
CA PRO A 41 0.29 -11.28 15.38
C PRO A 41 -0.90 -10.78 16.21
N GLU A 42 -0.89 -11.02 17.53
CA GLU A 42 -1.94 -10.59 18.46
C GLU A 42 -2.06 -9.07 18.53
N ALA A 43 -0.93 -8.35 18.52
CA ALA A 43 -0.94 -6.89 18.49
C ALA A 43 -1.48 -6.36 17.15
N GLY A 44 -1.11 -6.99 16.04
CA GLY A 44 -1.66 -6.66 14.72
C GLY A 44 -3.17 -6.86 14.67
N ALA A 45 -3.67 -8.00 15.16
CA ALA A 45 -5.10 -8.30 15.23
C ALA A 45 -5.87 -7.26 16.06
N LEU A 46 -5.34 -6.87 17.21
CA LEU A 46 -5.95 -5.87 18.09
C LEU A 46 -6.07 -4.50 17.41
N ILE A 47 -5.06 -4.07 16.65
CA ILE A 47 -5.12 -2.79 15.92
C ILE A 47 -6.14 -2.88 14.78
N TYR A 48 -6.20 -4.01 14.08
CA TYR A 48 -7.01 -4.18 12.88
C TYR A 48 -8.46 -4.61 13.15
N GLY A 49 -8.81 -4.87 14.42
CA GLY A 49 -10.14 -5.33 14.80
C GLY A 49 -10.41 -6.79 14.41
N ILE A 50 -9.35 -7.59 14.25
CA ILE A 50 -9.46 -9.01 13.99
C ILE A 50 -9.61 -9.72 15.34
N PRO A 51 -10.63 -10.60 15.52
CA PRO A 51 -10.79 -11.37 16.75
C PRO A 51 -9.52 -12.15 17.12
N GLU A 52 -9.31 -12.37 18.42
CA GLU A 52 -8.10 -13.01 18.92
C GLU A 52 -7.86 -14.37 18.23
N PRO A 53 -6.67 -14.58 17.64
CA PRO A 53 -6.41 -15.74 16.80
C PRO A 53 -6.21 -17.02 17.63
N ALA A 54 -7.17 -17.93 17.60
CA ALA A 54 -6.99 -19.30 18.11
C ALA A 54 -6.50 -20.24 16.99
N GLY A 55 -5.58 -21.16 17.33
CA GLY A 55 -5.10 -22.20 16.41
C GLY A 55 -4.60 -21.66 15.05
N SER A 56 -5.26 -22.07 13.97
CA SER A 56 -4.93 -21.65 12.59
C SER A 56 -5.08 -20.14 12.33
N GLY A 57 -5.81 -19.41 13.19
CA GLY A 57 -5.95 -17.96 13.10
C GLY A 57 -4.59 -17.23 13.13
N ARG A 58 -3.60 -17.74 13.89
CA ARG A 58 -2.27 -17.11 13.94
C ARG A 58 -1.52 -17.23 12.62
N THR A 59 -1.71 -18.33 11.90
CA THR A 59 -1.10 -18.51 10.58
C THR A 59 -1.75 -17.57 9.56
N ALA A 60 -3.06 -17.37 9.63
CA ALA A 60 -3.77 -16.41 8.79
C ALA A 60 -3.27 -14.97 9.03
N LEU A 61 -3.06 -14.58 10.28
CA LEU A 61 -2.47 -13.28 10.60
C LEU A 61 -1.05 -13.10 10.08
N ARG A 62 -0.21 -14.14 10.15
CA ARG A 62 1.12 -14.09 9.54
C ARG A 62 1.06 -13.99 8.02
N ALA A 63 0.07 -14.61 7.38
CA ALA A 63 -0.16 -14.46 5.95
C ALA A 63 -0.55 -13.01 5.58
N ILE A 64 -1.37 -12.35 6.40
CA ILE A 64 -1.64 -10.91 6.27
C ILE A 64 -0.33 -10.10 6.37
N GLY A 65 0.51 -10.43 7.36
CA GLY A 65 1.81 -9.77 7.51
C GLY A 65 2.71 -9.94 6.29
N ALA A 66 2.81 -11.17 5.76
CA ALA A 66 3.60 -11.46 4.56
C ALA A 66 3.09 -10.73 3.32
N ARG A 67 1.76 -10.62 3.16
CA ARG A 67 1.12 -9.83 2.09
C ARG A 67 1.56 -8.36 2.15
N ASP A 68 1.52 -7.76 3.33
CA ASP A 68 1.85 -6.35 3.51
C ASP A 68 3.35 -6.08 3.28
N ILE A 69 4.23 -7.01 3.68
CA ILE A 69 5.66 -6.95 3.33
C ILE A 69 5.85 -7.05 1.81
N ALA A 70 5.17 -7.98 1.14
CA ALA A 70 5.27 -8.11 -0.31
C ALA A 70 4.82 -6.81 -1.02
N LEU A 71 3.70 -6.22 -0.58
CA LEU A 71 3.24 -4.93 -1.09
C LEU A 71 4.27 -3.82 -0.86
N ALA A 72 4.85 -3.75 0.34
CA ALA A 72 5.91 -2.78 0.64
C ALA A 72 7.11 -2.90 -0.32
N LEU A 73 7.59 -4.12 -0.55
CA LEU A 73 8.70 -4.39 -1.47
C LEU A 73 8.34 -4.03 -2.91
N TYR A 74 7.11 -4.33 -3.35
CA TYR A 74 6.63 -3.93 -4.67
C TYR A 74 6.58 -2.41 -4.82
N LEU A 75 6.03 -1.68 -3.84
CA LEU A 75 5.95 -0.22 -3.89
C LEU A 75 7.35 0.43 -3.88
N ALA A 76 8.26 -0.07 -3.04
CA ALA A 76 9.64 0.41 -3.01
C ALA A 76 10.37 0.14 -4.33
N GLY A 77 10.28 -1.09 -4.85
CA GLY A 77 10.88 -1.45 -6.13
C GLY A 77 10.30 -0.65 -7.31
N LEU A 78 8.98 -0.45 -7.35
CA LEU A 78 8.35 0.35 -8.39
C LEU A 78 8.75 1.83 -8.31
N ALA A 79 8.82 2.40 -7.10
CA ALA A 79 9.27 3.78 -6.92
C ALA A 79 10.71 3.98 -7.41
N LEU A 80 11.60 3.01 -7.18
CA LEU A 80 13.02 3.07 -7.54
C LEU A 80 13.28 2.78 -9.02
N PHE A 81 12.55 1.83 -9.60
CA PHE A 81 12.94 1.24 -10.89
C PHE A 81 11.90 1.39 -12.00
N SER A 82 10.68 1.82 -11.69
CA SER A 82 9.55 1.80 -12.62
C SER A 82 9.04 3.20 -12.98
N THR A 83 8.04 3.24 -13.87
CA THR A 83 7.45 4.50 -14.34
C THR A 83 6.33 4.95 -13.43
N ARG A 84 6.03 6.26 -13.42
CA ARG A 84 4.91 6.82 -12.63
C ARG A 84 3.60 6.10 -12.88
N ARG A 85 3.33 5.75 -14.15
CA ARG A 85 2.12 5.05 -14.54
C ARG A 85 2.05 3.66 -13.90
N ALA A 86 3.14 2.90 -13.93
CA ALA A 86 3.18 1.58 -13.31
C ALA A 86 2.96 1.67 -11.79
N VAL A 87 3.61 2.63 -11.12
CA VAL A 87 3.41 2.90 -9.69
C VAL A 87 1.95 3.21 -9.38
N ALA A 88 1.32 4.12 -10.14
CA ALA A 88 -0.08 4.50 -9.94
C ALA A 88 -1.05 3.33 -10.16
N VAL A 89 -0.82 2.50 -11.19
CA VAL A 89 -1.64 1.32 -11.46
C VAL A 89 -1.55 0.33 -10.31
N VAL A 90 -0.35 0.05 -9.79
CA VAL A 90 -0.18 -0.91 -8.69
C VAL A 90 -0.75 -0.36 -7.38
N LEU A 91 -0.56 0.93 -7.07
CA LEU A 91 -1.22 1.56 -5.92
C LEU A 91 -2.74 1.48 -6.02
N GLY A 92 -3.30 1.78 -7.20
CA GLY A 92 -4.75 1.68 -7.44
C GLY A 92 -5.27 0.25 -7.33
N ALA A 93 -4.58 -0.73 -7.92
CA ALA A 93 -4.94 -2.14 -7.80
C ALA A 93 -4.86 -2.65 -6.36
N SER A 94 -3.94 -2.11 -5.56
CA SER A 94 -3.77 -2.46 -4.15
C SER A 94 -4.95 -2.04 -3.28
N LEU A 95 -5.87 -1.19 -3.77
CA LEU A 95 -7.12 -0.87 -3.06
C LEU A 95 -8.01 -2.09 -2.82
N VAL A 96 -7.79 -3.19 -3.54
CA VAL A 96 -8.50 -4.45 -3.27
C VAL A 96 -8.22 -4.95 -1.85
N ILE A 97 -7.02 -4.68 -1.31
CA ILE A 97 -6.59 -5.11 0.02
C ILE A 97 -7.46 -4.47 1.11
N PRO A 98 -7.49 -3.13 1.28
CA PRO A 98 -8.31 -2.52 2.31
C PRO A 98 -9.82 -2.66 2.04
N ALA A 99 -10.24 -2.87 0.80
CA ALA A 99 -11.65 -3.20 0.50
C ALA A 99 -12.04 -4.59 1.06
N CYS A 100 -11.19 -5.61 0.85
CA CYS A 100 -11.37 -6.92 1.46
C CYS A 100 -11.26 -6.86 2.99
N ASP A 101 -10.27 -6.13 3.53
CA ASP A 101 -10.08 -6.00 4.97
C ASP A 101 -11.32 -5.33 5.61
N LEU A 102 -11.87 -4.27 5.02
CA LEU A 102 -13.14 -3.65 5.45
C LEU A 102 -14.31 -4.64 5.46
N ALA A 103 -14.45 -5.44 4.41
CA ALA A 103 -15.52 -6.43 4.33
C ALA A 103 -15.40 -7.52 5.40
N LEU A 104 -14.17 -7.92 5.75
CA LEU A 104 -13.90 -8.93 6.78
C LEU A 104 -14.20 -8.42 8.20
N VAL A 105 -13.94 -7.15 8.47
CA VAL A 105 -14.15 -6.56 9.80
C VAL A 105 -15.51 -5.87 9.96
N ALA A 106 -16.29 -5.79 8.88
CA ALA A 106 -17.62 -5.20 8.89
C ALA A 106 -18.53 -5.92 9.91
N GLY A 107 -18.97 -5.18 10.93
CA GLY A 107 -19.88 -5.69 11.96
C GLY A 107 -19.22 -6.41 13.14
N SER A 108 -17.89 -6.56 13.13
CA SER A 108 -17.14 -7.17 14.24
C SER A 108 -16.14 -6.21 14.91
N ALA A 109 -15.62 -5.23 14.17
CA ALA A 109 -14.65 -4.26 14.67
C ALA A 109 -15.28 -2.99 15.24
N ALA A 110 -14.55 -2.33 16.14
CA ALA A 110 -14.89 -1.00 16.64
C ALA A 110 -14.83 0.04 15.51
N TRP A 111 -15.62 1.11 15.63
CA TRP A 111 -15.73 2.15 14.60
C TRP A 111 -14.38 2.76 14.19
N TRP A 112 -13.45 2.91 15.13
CA TRP A 112 -12.13 3.49 14.88
C TRP A 112 -11.20 2.53 14.12
N GLN A 113 -11.36 1.21 14.33
CA GLN A 113 -10.64 0.18 13.58
C GLN A 113 -11.13 0.16 12.13
N VAL A 114 -12.44 0.25 11.92
CA VAL A 114 -13.03 0.44 10.58
C VAL A 114 -12.51 1.73 9.94
N ALA A 115 -12.42 2.82 10.70
CA ALA A 115 -11.88 4.09 10.22
C ALA A 115 -10.40 4.00 9.80
N LEU A 116 -9.58 3.17 10.47
CA LEU A 116 -8.18 2.93 10.05
C LEU A 116 -8.10 2.30 8.67
N HIS A 117 -8.93 1.30 8.38
CA HIS A 117 -8.98 0.66 7.07
C HIS A 117 -9.45 1.63 5.99
N ALA A 118 -10.51 2.40 6.27
CA ALA A 118 -11.02 3.41 5.36
C ALA A 118 -9.98 4.53 5.10
N LEU A 119 -9.25 4.96 6.13
CA LEU A 119 -8.17 5.93 6.00
C LEU A 119 -7.03 5.38 5.14
N SER A 120 -6.60 4.13 5.39
CA SER A 120 -5.58 3.46 4.58
C SER A 120 -5.99 3.39 3.10
N ALA A 121 -7.22 2.96 2.81
CA ALA A 121 -7.78 2.96 1.45
C ALA A 121 -7.77 4.36 0.83
N GLY A 122 -8.22 5.37 1.58
CA GLY A 122 -8.27 6.76 1.14
C GLY A 122 -6.89 7.31 0.79
N VAL A 123 -5.88 7.04 1.64
CA VAL A 123 -4.50 7.46 1.40
C VAL A 123 -3.93 6.76 0.16
N LEU A 124 -4.12 5.44 0.00
CA LEU A 124 -3.67 4.72 -1.19
C LEU A 124 -4.29 5.30 -2.46
N ALA A 125 -5.61 5.54 -2.44
CA ALA A 125 -6.33 6.10 -3.58
C ALA A 125 -5.84 7.52 -3.91
N LEU A 126 -5.66 8.36 -2.90
CA LEU A 126 -5.18 9.73 -3.07
C LEU A 126 -3.76 9.74 -3.66
N VAL A 127 -2.85 8.92 -3.14
CA VAL A 127 -1.48 8.83 -3.66
C VAL A 127 -1.47 8.24 -5.07
N ALA A 128 -2.29 7.22 -5.36
CA ALA A 128 -2.42 6.68 -6.71
C ALA A 128 -2.84 7.75 -7.72
N VAL A 129 -3.89 8.51 -7.41
CA VAL A 129 -4.38 9.61 -8.26
C VAL A 129 -3.33 10.72 -8.38
N TRP A 130 -2.65 11.07 -7.30
CA TRP A 130 -1.63 12.11 -7.30
C TRP A 130 -0.40 11.73 -8.14
N VAL A 131 0.05 10.47 -8.04
CA VAL A 131 1.14 9.92 -8.85
C VAL A 131 0.75 9.87 -10.33
N ALA A 132 -0.52 9.54 -10.64
CA ALA A 132 -1.03 9.49 -12.02
C ALA A 132 -1.12 10.86 -12.70
N ARG A 133 -1.26 11.94 -11.94
CA ARG A 133 -1.39 13.30 -12.51
C ARG A 133 -0.07 13.77 -13.12
N PRO A 134 -0.09 14.46 -14.27
CA PRO A 134 1.10 15.15 -14.78
C PRO A 134 1.63 16.21 -13.79
N PRO A 135 2.90 16.61 -13.87
CA PRO A 135 3.37 17.83 -13.22
C PRO A 135 2.59 19.03 -13.79
N MET A 136 2.07 19.92 -12.94
CA MET A 136 1.45 21.15 -13.43
C MET A 136 2.57 22.07 -13.95
N GLY A 137 2.60 22.32 -15.26
CA GLY A 137 3.62 23.18 -15.89
C GLY A 137 4.14 22.73 -17.25
N ARG A 138 3.31 22.11 -18.10
CA ARG A 138 3.61 21.97 -19.54
C ARG A 138 2.50 22.61 -20.34
#